data_AF-A0A7Y9N096-F1
#
_entry.id   AF-A0A7Y9N096-F1
#
_cell.length_a   1.000
_cell.length_b   1.000
_cell.length_c   1.000
_cell.angle_alpha   90.00
_cell.angle_beta   90.00
_cell.angle_gamma   90.00
#
_symmetry.space_group_name_H-M   'P 1'
#
loop_
_entity.id
_entity.type
_entity.pdbx_description
1 polymer ?
#
loop_
_entity_poly.entity_id
_entity_poly.type
_entity_poly.pdbx_seq_one_letter_code
_entity_poly.pdbx_strand_id
1 'polypeptide(L)' 'MRKLVEWVLNITQARYDAHRAGEPDPYDLPAPDGLGPVSDERGRVEAEQPHQRRSTA' A
#
# COMPACT_ATOMS: atom_id res chain seq x y z
N MET A 1 0.75 31.67 0.70
CA MET A 1 1.15 30.44 1.40
C MET A 1 0.04 29.40 1.54
N ARG A 2 -1.21 29.75 1.84
CA ARG A 2 -2.32 28.76 1.97
C ARG A 2 -2.54 27.89 0.72
N LYS A 3 -2.50 28.50 -0.47
CA LYS A 3 -2.67 27.80 -1.77
C LYS A 3 -1.66 26.68 -2.04
N LEU A 4 -0.42 26.83 -1.60
CA LEU A 4 0.61 25.78 -1.79
C LEU A 4 0.34 24.58 -0.88
N VAL A 5 -0.04 24.86 0.37
CA VAL A 5 -0.38 23.81 1.35
C VAL A 5 -1.62 23.05 0.88
N GLU A 6 -2.66 23.75 0.44
CA GLU A 6 -3.86 23.15 -0.15
C GLU A 6 -3.53 22.27 -1.36
N TRP A 7 -2.66 22.74 -2.24
CA TRP A 7 -2.22 21.97 -3.40
C TRP A 7 -1.45 20.70 -3.02
N VAL A 8 -0.51 20.78 -2.08
CA VAL A 8 0.24 19.61 -1.58
C VAL A 8 -0.70 18.59 -0.91
N LEU A 9 -1.63 19.06 -0.07
CA LEU A 9 -2.59 18.19 0.60
C LEU A 9 -3.49 17.46 -0.41
N ASN A 10 -3.93 18.16 -1.46
CA ASN A 10 -4.72 17.57 -2.53
C ASN A 10 -3.95 16.48 -3.29
N ILE A 11 -2.65 16.68 -3.53
CA ILE A 11 -1.78 15.65 -4.14
C ILE A 11 -1.67 14.45 -3.20
N THR A 12 -1.39 14.65 -1.92
CA THR A 12 -1.24 13.53 -0.96
C THR A 12 -2.52 12.72 -0.83
N GLN A 13 -3.69 13.37 -0.87
CA GLN A 13 -4.99 12.72 -0.82
C GLN A 13 -5.20 11.82 -2.05
N ALA A 14 -4.99 12.35 -3.25
CA ALA A 14 -5.15 11.61 -4.50
C ALA A 14 -4.19 10.39 -4.60
N ARG A 15 -2.95 10.55 -4.13
CA ARG A 15 -1.97 9.45 -4.06
C ARG A 15 -2.41 8.36 -3.09
N TYR A 16 -2.92 8.75 -1.91
CA TYR A 16 -3.41 7.81 -0.91
C TYR A 16 -4.64 7.04 -1.42
N ASP A 17 -5.55 7.71 -2.11
CA ASP A 17 -6.74 7.09 -2.67
C ASP A 17 -6.38 6.10 -3.79
N ALA A 18 -5.44 6.46 -4.68
CA ALA A 18 -4.91 5.55 -5.71
C ALA A 18 -4.24 4.31 -5.09
N HIS A 19 -3.37 4.51 -4.08
CA HIS A 19 -2.75 3.41 -3.34
C HIS A 19 -3.78 2.49 -2.70
N ARG A 20 -4.84 3.06 -2.08
CA ARG A 20 -5.93 2.26 -1.49
C ARG A 20 -6.76 1.50 -2.53
N ALA A 21 -6.91 2.04 -3.73
CA ALA A 21 -7.61 1.39 -4.83
C ALA A 21 -6.77 0.33 -5.56
N GLY A 22 -5.45 0.28 -5.30
CA GLY A 22 -4.51 -0.54 -6.07
C GLY A 22 -4.20 0.02 -7.46
N GLU A 23 -4.57 1.28 -7.70
CA GLU A 23 -4.31 2.02 -8.93
C GLU A 23 -2.91 2.65 -8.89
N PRO A 24 -2.26 2.87 -10.05
CA PRO A 24 -0.98 3.55 -10.10
C PRO A 24 -1.09 4.99 -9.59
N ASP A 25 0.01 5.50 -9.03
CA ASP A 25 0.09 6.89 -8.57
C ASP A 25 -0.15 7.85 -9.74
N PRO A 26 -1.19 8.71 -9.68
CA PRO A 26 -1.54 9.59 -10.80
C PRO A 26 -0.50 10.67 -11.10
N TYR A 27 0.48 10.88 -10.22
CA TYR A 27 1.52 11.88 -10.38
C TYR A 27 2.92 11.28 -10.59
N ASP A 28 3.04 9.95 -10.61
CA ASP A 28 4.32 9.21 -10.74
C ASP A 28 5.43 9.76 -9.82
N LEU A 29 5.03 10.28 -8.65
CA LEU A 29 5.98 10.89 -7.73
C LEU A 29 6.78 9.80 -7.04
N PRO A 30 8.10 9.99 -6.83
CA PRO A 30 8.88 9.03 -6.08
C PRO A 30 8.28 8.84 -4.68
N ALA A 31 8.36 7.61 -4.17
CA ALA A 31 8.12 7.37 -2.77
C ALA A 31 9.13 8.20 -1.95
N PRO A 32 8.73 8.81 -0.82
CA PRO A 32 9.65 9.49 0.06
C PRO A 32 10.80 8.56 0.48
N ASP A 33 12.02 9.08 0.54
CA ASP A 33 13.18 8.33 1.01
C ASP A 33 12.91 7.76 2.42
N GLY A 34 13.11 6.46 2.59
CA GLY A 34 12.80 5.74 3.84
C GLY A 34 11.42 5.09 3.88
N LEU A 35 10.55 5.34 2.90
CA LEU A 35 9.35 4.56 2.62
C LEU A 35 9.59 3.66 1.40
N GLY A 36 10.62 2.80 1.50
CA GLY A 36 10.78 1.69 0.57
C GLY A 36 9.50 0.85 0.52
N PRO A 37 9.40 -0.16 -0.38
CA PRO A 37 8.24 -1.04 -0.43
C PRO A 37 8.18 -1.81 0.89
N VAL A 38 7.54 -1.21 1.90
CA VAL A 38 6.86 -1.94 2.95
C VAL A 38 5.63 -2.49 2.22
N SER A 39 5.89 -3.47 1.35
CA SER A 39 4.89 -4.41 0.91
C SER A 39 4.15 -4.79 2.17
N ASP A 40 2.86 -4.50 2.13
CA ASP A 40 1.86 -4.75 3.13
C ASP A 40 2.11 -6.08 3.88
N GLU A 41 2.94 -6.08 4.92
CA GLU A 41 3.05 -7.21 5.86
C GLU A 41 1.74 -7.37 6.65
N ARG A 42 0.76 -6.46 6.47
CA ARG A 42 -0.60 -6.58 6.98
C ARG A 42 -1.63 -6.99 5.91
N GLY A 43 -1.20 -7.28 4.69
CA GLY A 43 -2.07 -7.61 3.55
C GLY A 43 -2.09 -9.08 3.16
N ARG A 44 -1.21 -9.90 3.76
CA ARG A 44 -1.30 -11.37 3.65
C ARG A 44 -1.76 -11.94 4.98
N VAL A 45 -3.07 -11.90 5.21
CA VAL A 45 -3.69 -13.02 5.94
C VAL A 45 -3.50 -14.23 5.04
N GLU A 46 -2.41 -14.95 5.27
CA GLU A 46 -2.20 -16.27 4.70
C GLU A 46 -3.41 -17.09 5.11
N ALA A 47 -4.33 -17.30 4.17
CA ALA A 47 -5.45 -18.20 4.35
C ALA A 47 -4.88 -19.51 4.89
N GLU A 48 -5.35 -19.92 6.06
CA GLU A 48 -4.98 -21.15 6.75
C GLU A 48 -4.72 -22.26 5.72
N GLN A 49 -3.47 -22.67 5.59
CA GLN A 49 -3.17 -23.91 4.88
C GLN A 49 -3.84 -25.03 5.69
N PRO A 50 -4.83 -25.75 5.12
CA PRO A 50 -5.50 -26.81 5.84
C PRO A 50 -4.47 -27.89 6.15
N HIS A 51 -4.38 -28.24 7.43
CA HIS A 51 -3.53 -29.28 7.98
C HIS A 51 -3.54 -30.52 7.10
N GLN A 52 -2.49 -30.72 6.31
CA GLN A 52 -2.27 -32.00 5.65
C GLN A 52 -1.74 -32.97 6.70
N ARG A 53 -2.67 -33.57 7.45
CA ARG A 53 -2.43 -34.76 8.28
C ARG A 53 -1.88 -35.86 7.37
N ARG A 54 -0.55 -35.96 7.28
CA ARG A 54 0.08 -37.15 6.72
C ARG A 54 0.07 -38.23 7.80
N SER A 55 -0.96 -39.07 7.75
CA SER A 55 -0.90 -40.42 8.32
C SER A 55 0.15 -41.21 7.55
N THR A 56 1.08 -41.83 8.27
CA THR A 56 1.75 -43.04 7.80
C THR A 56 1.87 -43.99 9.00
N ALA A 57 1.48 -45.22 8.73
CA ALA A 57 1.26 -46.34 9.63
C ALA A 57 2.52 -46.85 10.35
#